data_AF-A0A226M8V6-F1
#
_entry.id   AF-A0A226M8V6-F1
#
_cell.length_a   1.000
_cell.length_b   1.000
_cell.length_c   1.000
_cell.angle_alpha   90.00
_cell.angle_beta   90.00
_cell.angle_gamma   90.00
#
_symmetry.space_group_name_H-M   'P 1'
#
loop_
_entity.id
_entity.type
_entity.pdbx_description
1 polymer ?
#
loop_
_entity_poly.entity_id
_entity_poly.type
_entity_poly.pdbx_seq_one_letter_code
_entity_poly.pdbx_strand_id
1 'polypeptide(L)'
;VDSRKRMFFGCHLHCPLLNFVIYSSVFHVRELQSASFTVQGPPGPVVVAVGQDVVLPCRLSPEHSAQDMEVTWFRDQFTPFVHRYRDGQDHYGDQEIQYQGRTEMLKDGLANGSVDLRIFRVIRNTTRLWWS
;
A
#
# COMPACT_ATOMS: atom_id res chain seq x y z
N VAL A 1 -19.35 -3.89 3.01
CA VAL A 1 -19.12 -2.52 2.50
C VAL A 1 -18.61 -2.67 1.08
N ASP A 2 -19.45 -2.29 0.14
CA ASP A 2 -19.34 -2.50 -1.30
C ASP A 2 -18.23 -1.62 -1.93
N SER A 3 -17.54 -2.15 -2.93
CA SER A 3 -16.76 -1.36 -3.88
C SER A 3 -16.94 -1.92 -5.30
N ARG A 4 -18.18 -1.77 -5.77
CA ARG A 4 -18.58 -1.45 -7.15
C ARG A 4 -17.92 -2.27 -8.26
N LYS A 5 -18.61 -3.36 -8.62
CA LYS A 5 -18.68 -3.87 -10.00
C LYS A 5 -19.05 -2.72 -10.95
N ARG A 6 -18.19 -2.40 -11.91
CA ARG A 6 -18.57 -1.67 -13.14
C ARG A 6 -18.17 -2.51 -14.34
N MET A 7 -19.17 -3.18 -14.90
CA MET A 7 -19.12 -3.89 -16.16
C MET A 7 -19.57 -2.89 -17.24
N PHE A 8 -18.69 -2.51 -18.17
CA PHE A 8 -19.05 -1.66 -19.30
C PHE A 8 -19.35 -2.53 -20.52
N PHE A 9 -20.57 -2.37 -21.05
CA PHE A 9 -21.03 -2.96 -22.31
C PHE A 9 -20.37 -2.24 -23.50
N GLY A 10 -19.81 -3.00 -24.44
CA GLY A 10 -19.51 -2.54 -25.79
C GLY A 10 -20.56 -3.05 -26.76
N CYS A 11 -21.31 -2.14 -27.37
CA CYS A 11 -22.38 -2.36 -28.33
C CYS A 11 -21.80 -2.61 -29.73
N HIS A 12 -22.26 -3.61 -30.48
CA HIS A 12 -22.11 -3.61 -31.94
C HIS A 12 -23.35 -4.20 -32.62
N LEU A 13 -24.20 -3.30 -33.11
CA LEU A 13 -25.14 -3.57 -34.19
C LEU A 13 -24.39 -4.13 -35.40
N HIS A 14 -24.84 -5.27 -35.88
CA HIS A 14 -24.39 -5.91 -37.10
C HIS A 14 -24.92 -5.13 -38.31
N CYS A 15 -24.02 -4.47 -39.06
CA CYS A 15 -24.34 -3.84 -40.35
C CYS A 15 -23.31 -4.35 -41.39
N PRO A 16 -23.70 -5.20 -42.36
CA PRO A 16 -22.76 -5.99 -43.13
C PRO A 16 -22.37 -5.28 -44.43
N LEU A 17 -21.79 -4.08 -44.37
CA LEU A 17 -21.31 -3.39 -45.57
C LEU A 17 -20.14 -2.45 -45.21
N LEU A 18 -18.96 -2.98 -44.88
CA LEU A 18 -17.63 -2.33 -45.06
C LEU A 18 -16.55 -3.23 -44.43
N ASN A 19 -15.52 -3.57 -45.21
CA ASN A 19 -14.38 -4.39 -44.79
C ASN A 19 -13.65 -3.78 -43.58
N PHE A 20 -13.95 -4.25 -42.37
CA PHE A 20 -13.22 -3.92 -41.16
C PHE A 20 -12.43 -5.14 -40.70
N VAL A 21 -11.10 -5.07 -40.86
CA VAL A 21 -10.19 -6.02 -40.23
C VAL A 21 -10.31 -5.84 -38.73
N ILE A 22 -10.88 -6.84 -38.05
CA ILE A 22 -10.98 -6.85 -36.60
C ILE A 22 -9.55 -7.09 -36.07
N TYR A 23 -8.86 -6.01 -35.68
CA TYR A 23 -7.69 -6.14 -34.80
C TYR A 23 -8.23 -6.66 -33.47
N SER A 24 -8.17 -7.97 -33.26
CA SER A 24 -8.53 -8.56 -31.97
C SER A 24 -7.48 -8.11 -30.95
N SER A 25 -7.75 -7.01 -30.25
CA SER A 25 -7.08 -6.72 -28.99
C SER A 25 -7.58 -7.76 -28.00
N VAL A 26 -6.82 -8.85 -27.85
CA VAL A 26 -7.06 -9.84 -26.80
C VAL A 26 -6.81 -9.14 -25.47
N PHE A 27 -7.88 -8.63 -24.85
CA PHE A 27 -7.84 -8.17 -23.48
C PHE A 27 -7.60 -9.39 -22.59
N HIS A 28 -6.33 -9.61 -22.22
CA HIS A 28 -6.00 -10.54 -21.14
C HIS A 28 -6.56 -9.96 -19.85
N VAL A 29 -7.73 -10.47 -19.43
CA VAL A 29 -8.17 -10.30 -18.05
C VAL A 29 -7.20 -11.14 -17.21
N ARG A 30 -6.21 -10.47 -16.60
CA ARG A 30 -5.38 -11.11 -15.58
C ARG A 30 -6.31 -11.44 -14.42
N GLU A 31 -6.56 -12.72 -14.19
CA GLU A 31 -7.17 -13.20 -12.97
C GLU A 31 -6.26 -12.71 -11.83
N LEU A 32 -6.72 -11.74 -11.02
CA LEU A 32 -6.00 -11.36 -9.81
C LEU A 32 -6.10 -12.56 -8.87
N GLN A 33 -5.11 -13.45 -8.92
CA GLN A 33 -4.92 -14.44 -7.87
C GLN A 33 -4.87 -13.67 -6.55
N SER A 34 -5.87 -13.88 -5.69
CA SER A 34 -5.83 -13.37 -4.33
C SER A 34 -4.73 -14.15 -3.60
N ALA A 35 -3.53 -13.56 -3.56
CA ALA A 35 -2.44 -14.11 -2.78
C ALA A 35 -2.80 -13.99 -1.30
N SER A 36 -2.84 -15.10 -0.58
CA SER A 36 -3.00 -15.10 0.86
C SER A 36 -1.64 -14.80 1.51
N PHE A 37 -1.53 -13.68 2.20
CA PHE A 37 -0.34 -13.30 2.96
C PHE A 37 -0.72 -12.83 4.35
N THR A 38 0.26 -12.84 5.24
CA THR A 38 0.19 -12.25 6.59
C THR A 38 1.22 -11.14 6.69
N VAL A 39 1.00 -10.20 7.60
CA VAL A 39 1.92 -9.09 7.86
C VAL A 39 2.69 -9.40 9.15
N GLN A 40 4.02 -9.34 9.07
CA GLN A 40 4.92 -9.58 10.19
C GLN A 40 5.63 -8.28 10.56
N GLY A 41 5.33 -7.76 11.75
CA GLY A 41 6.00 -6.60 12.34
C GLY A 41 7.31 -6.97 13.06
N PRO A 42 7.91 -6.02 13.81
CA PRO A 42 9.09 -6.31 14.61
C PRO A 42 8.78 -7.36 15.68
N PRO A 43 9.75 -8.22 16.07
CA PRO A 43 9.53 -9.28 17.07
C PRO A 43 9.26 -8.76 18.49
N GLY A 44 9.38 -7.44 18.70
CA GLY A 44 9.12 -6.79 19.97
C GLY A 44 9.21 -5.26 19.85
N PRO A 45 9.17 -4.55 21.00
CA PRO A 45 9.26 -3.09 21.02
C PRO A 45 10.59 -2.58 20.43
N VAL A 46 10.51 -1.58 19.56
CA VAL A 46 11.70 -0.89 19.02
C VAL A 46 12.05 0.28 19.93
N VAL A 47 13.23 0.25 20.54
CA VAL A 47 13.71 1.30 21.44
C VAL A 47 14.68 2.22 20.71
N VAL A 48 14.43 3.52 20.77
CA VAL A 48 15.24 4.54 20.10
C VAL A 48 15.32 5.80 20.98
N ALA A 49 16.47 6.47 20.94
CA ALA A 49 16.66 7.71 21.66
C ALA A 49 15.85 8.85 21.02
N VAL A 50 15.32 9.74 21.85
CA VAL A 50 14.62 10.95 21.39
C VAL A 50 15.53 11.77 20.48
N GLY A 51 14.99 12.25 19.37
CA GLY A 51 15.71 13.03 18.36
C GLY A 51 16.42 12.19 17.31
N GLN A 52 16.53 10.87 17.48
CA GLN A 52 17.09 9.97 16.46
C GLN A 52 16.01 9.50 15.48
N ASP A 53 16.45 9.01 14.33
CA ASP A 53 15.57 8.31 13.38
C ASP A 53 15.41 6.84 13.79
N VAL A 54 14.28 6.24 13.40
CA VAL A 54 14.02 4.81 13.60
C VAL A 54 13.41 4.22 12.34
N VAL A 55 13.72 2.95 12.08
CA VAL A 55 13.05 2.14 11.06
C VAL A 55 12.25 1.06 11.78
N LEU A 56 10.96 0.98 11.45
CA LEU A 56 10.05 -0.03 11.93
C LEU A 56 9.92 -1.09 10.83
N PRO A 57 10.48 -2.29 11.03
CA PRO A 57 10.43 -3.33 10.01
C PRO A 57 9.02 -3.89 9.90
N CYS A 58 8.58 -4.16 8.69
CA CYS A 58 7.30 -4.79 8.43
C CYS A 58 7.37 -5.54 7.11
N ARG A 59 6.94 -6.80 7.08
CA ARG A 59 7.09 -7.64 5.90
C ARG A 59 5.92 -8.57 5.67
N LEU A 60 5.70 -8.93 4.42
CA LEU A 60 4.74 -9.96 4.03
C LEU A 60 5.33 -11.36 4.26
N SER A 61 4.49 -12.29 4.70
CA SER A 61 4.79 -13.72 4.81
C SER A 61 3.63 -14.57 4.26
N PRO A 62 3.88 -15.45 3.29
CA PRO A 62 5.15 -15.63 2.56
C PRO A 62 5.55 -14.38 1.74
N GLU A 63 6.80 -14.33 1.27
CA GLU A 63 7.32 -13.19 0.51
C GLU A 63 6.54 -12.99 -0.80
N HIS A 64 6.02 -11.78 -1.01
CA HIS A 64 5.31 -11.35 -2.20
C HIS A 64 5.61 -9.88 -2.47
N SER A 65 5.58 -9.45 -3.74
CA SER A 65 5.76 -8.03 -4.07
C SER A 65 4.66 -7.17 -3.46
N ALA A 66 5.04 -6.10 -2.78
CA ALA A 66 4.16 -5.08 -2.22
C ALA A 66 4.08 -3.80 -3.08
N GLN A 67 4.72 -3.78 -4.27
CA GLN A 67 4.84 -2.58 -5.11
C GLN A 67 3.48 -1.98 -5.51
N ASP A 68 2.51 -2.84 -5.82
CA ASP A 68 1.17 -2.47 -6.26
C ASP A 68 0.15 -2.44 -5.09
N MET A 69 0.61 -2.52 -3.84
CA MET A 69 -0.25 -2.53 -2.66
C MET A 69 -0.40 -1.14 -2.05
N GLU A 70 -1.57 -0.89 -1.44
CA GLU A 70 -1.75 0.22 -0.51
C GLU A 70 -1.25 -0.21 0.88
N VAL A 71 -0.34 0.56 1.47
CA VAL A 71 0.20 0.30 2.81
C VAL A 71 -0.16 1.47 3.69
N THR A 72 -0.88 1.22 4.79
CA THR A 72 -1.22 2.24 5.78
C THR A 72 -0.68 1.84 7.14
N TRP A 73 0.19 2.69 7.69
CA TRP A 73 0.64 2.64 9.07
C TRP A 73 -0.29 3.50 9.91
N PHE A 74 -0.77 2.97 11.01
CA PHE A 74 -1.67 3.68 11.92
C PHE A 74 -1.40 3.29 13.38
N ARG A 75 -2.00 4.01 14.33
CA ARG A 75 -1.90 3.70 15.77
C ARG A 75 -3.11 2.87 16.20
N ASP A 76 -4.06 3.51 16.87
CA ASP A 76 -5.23 2.86 17.44
C ASP A 76 -6.42 2.87 16.47
N GLN A 77 -6.39 3.76 15.46
CA GLN A 77 -7.45 3.98 14.48
C GLN A 77 -6.85 4.19 13.09
N PHE A 78 -7.55 3.76 12.05
CA PHE A 78 -7.05 3.81 10.67
C PHE A 78 -6.84 5.26 10.16
N THR A 79 -7.62 6.21 10.66
CA THR A 79 -7.46 7.64 10.37
C THR A 79 -7.61 8.50 11.64
N PRO A 80 -6.86 9.60 11.76
CA PRO A 80 -5.69 9.97 10.95
C PRO A 80 -4.59 8.89 11.01
N PHE A 81 -3.85 8.74 9.91
CA PHE A 81 -2.83 7.69 9.78
C PHE A 81 -1.45 8.20 10.19
N VAL A 82 -0.53 7.27 10.48
CA VAL A 82 0.89 7.57 10.73
C VAL A 82 1.63 7.76 9.42
N HIS A 83 1.34 6.94 8.41
CA HIS A 83 1.85 7.09 7.05
C HIS A 83 0.98 6.28 6.08
N ARG A 84 0.82 6.74 4.85
CA ARG A 84 0.14 5.97 3.80
C ARG A 84 0.97 5.98 2.52
N TYR A 85 1.15 4.81 1.93
CA TYR A 85 1.68 4.63 0.58
C TYR A 85 0.59 4.06 -0.32
N ARG A 86 0.37 4.68 -1.48
CA ARG A 86 -0.61 4.24 -2.47
C ARG A 86 -0.22 4.76 -3.86
N ASP A 87 -0.49 3.99 -4.89
CA ASP A 87 -0.25 4.37 -6.29
C ASP A 87 1.22 4.74 -6.56
N GLY A 88 2.15 4.02 -5.92
CA GLY A 88 3.59 4.23 -6.11
C GLY A 88 4.20 5.37 -5.27
N GLN A 89 3.42 6.04 -4.40
CA GLN A 89 3.83 7.30 -3.76
C GLN A 89 3.40 7.38 -2.29
N ASP A 90 4.15 8.16 -1.51
CA ASP A 90 3.83 8.50 -0.12
C ASP A 90 2.75 9.61 -0.08
N HIS A 91 1.74 9.44 0.78
CA HIS A 91 0.62 10.36 0.96
C HIS A 91 0.64 10.97 2.37
N TYR A 92 0.64 12.30 2.44
CA TYR A 92 0.81 13.05 3.70
C TYR A 92 -0.44 13.79 4.19
N GLY A 93 -1.56 13.71 3.46
CA GLY A 93 -2.77 14.52 3.71
C GLY A 93 -3.41 14.32 5.08
N ASP A 94 -4.00 13.14 5.33
CA ASP A 94 -4.71 12.82 6.59
C ASP A 94 -3.79 12.26 7.68
N GLN A 95 -2.55 12.74 7.70
CA GLN A 95 -1.54 12.26 8.64
C GLN A 95 -1.76 12.87 10.02
N GLU A 96 -1.59 12.05 11.06
CA GLU A 96 -1.53 12.50 12.45
C GLU A 96 -0.50 13.64 12.58
N ILE A 97 -0.89 14.76 13.20
CA ILE A 97 -0.08 15.99 13.28
C ILE A 97 1.34 15.71 13.77
N GLN A 98 1.50 14.79 14.71
CA GLN A 98 2.80 14.45 15.28
C GLN A 98 3.76 13.74 14.31
N TYR A 99 3.26 13.17 13.21
CA TYR A 99 4.05 12.47 12.19
C TYR A 99 4.22 13.26 10.88
N GLN A 100 3.53 14.40 10.72
CA GLN A 100 3.62 15.23 9.52
C GLN A 100 5.05 15.62 9.16
N GLY A 101 5.45 15.29 7.92
CA GLY A 101 6.80 15.55 7.40
C GLY A 101 7.91 14.77 8.11
N ARG A 102 7.57 13.73 8.89
CA ARG A 102 8.50 12.95 9.70
C ARG A 102 8.46 11.46 9.39
N THR A 103 7.82 11.03 8.32
CA THR A 103 7.76 9.61 7.96
C THR A 103 8.01 9.37 6.48
N GLU A 104 8.56 8.22 6.17
CA GLU A 104 8.84 7.76 4.82
C GLU A 104 8.76 6.23 4.79
N MET A 105 8.03 5.64 3.83
CA MET A 105 8.11 4.20 3.59
C MET A 105 9.36 3.88 2.77
N LEU A 106 10.14 2.86 3.13
CA LEU A 106 11.31 2.46 2.36
C LEU A 106 10.90 1.66 1.12
N LYS A 107 11.43 2.02 -0.05
CA LYS A 107 11.01 1.45 -1.35
C LYS A 107 11.86 0.28 -1.81
N ASP A 108 13.10 0.18 -1.33
CA ASP A 108 14.08 -0.85 -1.74
C ASP A 108 13.60 -2.28 -1.44
N GLY A 109 12.78 -2.46 -0.40
CA GLY A 109 12.27 -3.76 0.04
C GLY A 109 10.95 -4.22 -0.61
N LEU A 110 10.29 -3.35 -1.39
CA LEU A 110 8.92 -3.60 -1.86
C LEU A 110 8.79 -4.82 -2.77
N ALA A 111 9.79 -5.07 -3.61
CA ALA A 111 9.79 -6.23 -4.52
C ALA A 111 9.74 -7.57 -3.76
N ASN A 112 10.27 -7.59 -2.54
CA ASN A 112 10.35 -8.77 -1.67
C ASN A 112 9.31 -8.73 -0.54
N GLY A 113 8.40 -7.75 -0.57
CA GLY A 113 7.33 -7.61 0.42
C GLY A 113 7.74 -6.94 1.72
N SER A 114 8.89 -6.27 1.80
CA SER A 114 9.20 -5.38 2.92
C SER A 114 8.56 -4.01 2.69
N VAL A 115 7.88 -3.52 3.72
CA VAL A 115 7.10 -2.27 3.76
C VAL A 115 7.50 -1.44 4.97
N ASP A 116 8.81 -1.42 5.23
CA ASP A 116 9.42 -0.79 6.40
C ASP A 116 9.14 0.72 6.45
N LEU A 117 8.81 1.22 7.64
CA LEU A 117 8.54 2.65 7.86
C LEU A 117 9.71 3.30 8.57
N ARG A 118 10.27 4.35 7.97
CA ARG A 118 11.18 5.26 8.64
C ARG A 118 10.42 6.40 9.31
N ILE A 119 10.78 6.69 10.56
CA ILE A 119 10.29 7.85 11.30
C ILE A 119 11.49 8.72 11.67
N PHE A 120 11.46 9.98 11.25
CA PHE A 120 12.50 10.96 11.50
C PHE A 120 12.33 11.64 12.87
N ARG A 121 13.45 11.87 13.55
CA ARG A 121 13.54 12.68 14.78
C ARG A 121 12.50 12.31 15.85
N VAL A 122 12.50 11.06 16.30
CA VAL A 122 11.52 10.50 17.24
C VAL A 122 11.30 11.40 18.45
N ILE A 123 10.03 11.61 18.84
CA ILE A 123 9.66 12.41 20.01
C ILE A 123 9.07 11.49 21.09
N ARG A 124 9.02 11.95 22.35
CA ARG A 124 8.49 11.12 23.45
C ARG A 124 7.07 10.61 23.19
N ASN A 125 6.23 11.35 22.46
CA ASN A 125 4.85 10.98 22.15
C ASN A 125 4.70 9.94 21.01
N THR A 126 5.79 9.57 20.33
CA THR A 126 5.81 8.53 19.29
C THR A 126 5.76 7.11 19.87
N THR A 127 5.48 6.94 21.18
CA THR A 127 5.80 5.75 21.97
C THR A 127 4.90 4.52 21.75
N ARG A 128 3.88 4.56 20.89
CA ARG A 128 2.96 3.43 20.69
C ARG A 128 2.44 3.34 19.26
N LEU A 129 3.06 2.47 18.47
CA LEU A 129 2.54 1.98 17.20
C LEU A 129 2.19 0.50 17.40
N TRP A 130 0.92 0.15 17.26
CA TRP A 130 0.43 -1.23 17.30
C TRP A 130 0.24 -1.70 15.85
N TRP A 131 0.44 -2.99 15.56
CA TRP A 131 0.04 -3.62 14.30
C TRP A 131 -0.96 -4.73 14.61
N SER A 132 -2.03 -4.82 13.81
CA SER A 132 -2.95 -5.97 13.78
C SER A 132 -2.86 -6.65 12.43
#